data_AF-A0A8S3ZI26-F1
#
_entry.id   AF-A0A8S3ZI26-F1
#
_cell.length_a   1.000
_cell.length_b   1.000
_cell.length_c   1.000
_cell.angle_alpha   90.00
_cell.angle_beta   90.00
_cell.angle_gamma   90.00
#
_symmetry.space_group_name_H-M   'P 1'
#
loop_
_entity.id
_entity.type
_entity.pdbx_description
1 polymer ?
#
loop_
_entity_poly.entity_id
_entity_poly.type
_entity_poly.pdbx_seq_one_letter_code
_entity_poly.pdbx_strand_id
1 'polypeptide(L)'
;ESHFNGYQQPFLYFQVLFLTAQFEAAIEFLSRIERLRYCAVHVALVLYEMKLLVTPPNSQAQLLTQDPADGPSIRRLNIARLIMMYTRKFEVTDAREALQYFYFLRNLKTPSGENLFLSCVSELVLETREFDMLLGRLEKDGSRKPGAIDWFHQDTQKITEMVASDTEAKGMFEDAVMLYDLSQNHEKALSLINKLLSQVVASPPSPQSTRNRLASLAINMAERYSTLGHEASPMTTKTFYLLLDLITFFDLCHQGAVDEALELMKGIKLLPFAPEEVDHRVNNFKHYSDEIRRCLPDLLLATMNILLNKYNSTRASGAHTTVARLGLVDDGGKDTYLNYLRSHARTLIMFAGMLPYRLPGDTNVRLVQIEVLMS
;
A
#
# COMPACT_ATOMS: atom_id res chain seq x y z
N GLU A 1 -30.19 -5.98 44.93
CA GLU A 1 -29.29 -7.12 44.66
C GLU A 1 -29.17 -8.09 45.83
N SER A 2 -28.66 -7.66 47.01
CA SER A 2 -28.48 -8.54 48.19
C SER A 2 -29.77 -9.22 48.66
N HIS A 3 -30.88 -8.48 48.73
CA HIS A 3 -32.19 -9.01 49.11
C HIS A 3 -32.67 -10.19 48.24
N PHE A 4 -32.26 -10.23 46.96
CA PHE A 4 -32.67 -11.26 46.01
C PHE A 4 -31.61 -12.36 45.80
N ASN A 5 -30.52 -12.34 46.56
CA ASN A 5 -29.37 -13.24 46.36
C ASN A 5 -28.94 -13.29 44.88
N GLY A 6 -28.79 -12.12 44.24
CA GLY A 6 -28.69 -11.99 42.77
C GLY A 6 -27.74 -12.97 42.09
N TYR A 7 -26.53 -13.19 42.62
CA TYR A 7 -25.56 -14.13 42.04
C TYR A 7 -26.00 -15.61 42.13
N GLN A 8 -26.77 -15.98 43.14
CA GLN A 8 -27.29 -17.34 43.31
C GLN A 8 -28.56 -17.57 42.48
N GLN A 9 -29.39 -16.54 42.31
CA GLN A 9 -30.64 -16.58 41.55
C GLN A 9 -30.67 -15.49 40.45
N PRO A 10 -29.77 -15.57 39.44
CA PRO A 10 -29.57 -14.49 38.48
C PRO A 10 -30.80 -14.23 37.60
N PHE A 11 -31.56 -15.27 37.26
CA PHE A 11 -32.77 -15.13 36.45
C PHE A 11 -33.90 -14.44 37.21
N LEU A 12 -34.07 -14.72 38.50
CA LEU A 12 -35.10 -14.07 39.32
C LEU A 12 -34.78 -12.58 39.48
N TYR A 13 -33.53 -12.24 39.80
CA TYR A 13 -33.14 -10.84 39.94
C TYR A 13 -33.23 -10.08 38.62
N PHE A 14 -32.82 -10.71 37.50
CA PHE A 14 -33.02 -10.16 36.16
C PHE A 14 -34.51 -9.92 35.87
N GLN A 15 -35.39 -10.88 36.14
CA GLN A 15 -36.84 -10.73 35.93
C GLN A 15 -37.42 -9.58 36.74
N VAL A 16 -37.01 -9.41 38.00
CA VAL A 16 -37.46 -8.27 38.83
C VAL A 16 -37.04 -6.94 38.22
N LEU A 17 -35.79 -6.80 37.78
CA LEU A 17 -35.31 -5.58 37.14
C LEU A 17 -36.03 -5.33 35.80
N PHE A 18 -36.22 -6.38 35.01
CA PHE A 18 -36.86 -6.30 33.70
C PHE A 18 -38.35 -5.93 33.79
N LEU A 19 -39.10 -6.54 34.71
CA LEU A 19 -40.52 -6.26 34.94
C LEU A 19 -40.74 -4.87 35.56
N THR A 20 -39.74 -4.32 36.25
CA THR A 20 -39.75 -2.94 36.75
C THR A 20 -39.16 -1.93 35.76
N ALA A 21 -38.95 -2.33 34.51
CA ALA A 21 -38.42 -1.51 33.41
C ALA A 21 -37.02 -0.91 33.66
N GLN A 22 -36.22 -1.52 34.52
CA GLN A 22 -34.83 -1.15 34.77
C GLN A 22 -33.89 -1.89 33.81
N PHE A 23 -34.09 -1.69 32.50
CA PHE A 23 -33.45 -2.49 31.45
C PHE A 23 -31.92 -2.39 31.48
N GLU A 24 -31.37 -1.19 31.62
CA GLU A 24 -29.93 -0.94 31.61
C GLU A 24 -29.25 -1.63 32.79
N ALA A 25 -29.85 -1.56 33.97
CA ALA A 25 -29.35 -2.23 35.18
C ALA A 25 -29.50 -3.76 35.07
N ALA A 26 -30.59 -4.25 34.48
CA ALA A 26 -30.81 -5.68 34.25
C ALA A 26 -29.75 -6.28 33.32
N ILE A 27 -29.45 -5.61 32.21
CA ILE A 27 -28.43 -6.02 31.25
C ILE A 27 -27.05 -5.97 31.90
N GLU A 28 -26.72 -4.87 32.57
CA GLU A 28 -25.40 -4.72 33.18
C GLU A 28 -25.16 -5.81 34.24
N PHE A 29 -26.12 -6.07 35.11
CA PHE A 29 -26.05 -7.17 36.09
C PHE A 29 -25.80 -8.52 35.39
N LEU A 30 -26.57 -8.83 34.34
CA LEU A 30 -26.44 -10.11 33.64
C LEU A 30 -25.08 -10.23 32.93
N SER A 31 -24.54 -9.13 32.41
CA SER A 31 -23.24 -9.09 31.72
C SER A 31 -22.03 -9.38 32.63
N ARG A 32 -22.17 -9.12 33.94
CA ARG A 32 -21.14 -9.45 34.94
C ARG A 32 -20.92 -10.96 35.05
N ILE A 33 -21.96 -11.75 34.80
CA ILE A 33 -21.91 -13.21 34.90
C ILE A 33 -21.46 -13.79 33.57
N GLU A 34 -20.24 -14.31 33.51
CA GLU A 34 -19.61 -14.74 32.26
C GLU A 34 -20.46 -15.72 31.44
N ARG A 35 -21.01 -16.76 32.07
CA ARG A 35 -21.88 -17.75 31.41
C ARG A 35 -23.20 -17.19 30.88
N LEU A 36 -23.61 -15.99 31.30
CA LEU A 36 -24.85 -15.33 30.87
C LEU A 36 -24.59 -14.07 30.03
N ARG A 37 -23.32 -13.74 29.77
CA ARG A 37 -22.95 -12.52 29.03
C ARG A 37 -23.50 -12.51 27.61
N TYR A 38 -23.55 -13.66 26.95
CA TYR A 38 -24.18 -13.76 25.63
C TYR A 38 -25.66 -13.37 25.71
N CYS A 39 -26.43 -13.86 26.69
CA CYS A 39 -27.82 -13.44 26.88
C CYS A 39 -27.93 -11.94 27.09
N ALA A 40 -27.06 -11.37 27.94
CA ALA A 40 -27.05 -9.93 28.22
C ALA A 40 -26.86 -9.11 26.93
N VAL A 41 -25.89 -9.49 26.10
CA VAL A 41 -25.61 -8.81 24.82
C VAL A 41 -26.80 -8.92 23.87
N HIS A 42 -27.34 -10.12 23.63
CA HIS A 42 -28.44 -10.30 22.67
C HIS A 42 -29.72 -9.59 23.13
N VAL A 43 -30.04 -9.62 24.44
CA VAL A 43 -31.17 -8.84 24.98
C VAL A 43 -30.92 -7.34 24.80
N ALA A 44 -29.69 -6.87 25.06
CA ALA A 44 -29.34 -5.47 24.85
C ALA A 44 -29.49 -5.04 23.39
N LEU A 45 -29.09 -5.88 22.43
CA LEU A 45 -29.22 -5.61 21.00
C LEU A 45 -30.69 -5.45 20.59
N VAL A 46 -31.57 -6.34 21.06
CA VAL A 46 -33.02 -6.25 20.80
C VAL A 46 -33.59 -4.96 21.36
N LEU A 47 -33.29 -4.64 22.62
CA LEU A 47 -33.78 -3.41 23.26
C LEU A 47 -33.19 -2.14 22.61
N TYR A 48 -31.95 -2.20 22.12
CA TYR A 48 -31.30 -1.11 21.40
C TYR A 48 -31.99 -0.81 20.07
N GLU A 49 -32.25 -1.84 19.24
CA GLU A 49 -32.96 -1.67 17.96
C GLU A 49 -34.43 -1.24 18.16
N MET A 50 -35.06 -1.67 19.26
CA MET A 50 -36.38 -1.18 19.66
C MET A 50 -36.38 0.24 20.25
N LYS A 51 -35.21 0.88 20.40
CA LYS A 51 -35.02 2.21 21.01
C LYS A 51 -35.54 2.31 22.45
N LEU A 52 -35.44 1.20 23.19
CA LEU A 52 -35.87 1.11 24.59
C LEU A 52 -34.72 1.33 25.59
N LEU A 53 -33.47 1.36 25.11
CA LEU A 53 -32.30 1.64 25.94
C LEU A 53 -31.92 3.11 25.88
N VAL A 54 -31.61 3.68 27.05
CA VAL A 54 -30.97 4.99 27.15
C VAL A 54 -29.46 4.80 27.03
N THR A 55 -28.86 5.38 25.99
CA THR A 55 -27.41 5.33 25.77
C THR A 55 -26.73 6.61 26.26
N PRO A 56 -25.50 6.54 26.80
CA PRO A 56 -24.72 7.73 27.10
C PRO A 56 -24.34 8.47 25.81
N PRO A 57 -24.19 9.80 25.84
CA PRO A 57 -23.78 10.58 24.67
C PRO A 57 -22.32 10.30 24.28
N ASN A 58 -21.49 9.89 25.24
CA ASN A 58 -20.08 9.54 25.03
C ASN A 58 -19.91 8.01 24.95
N SER A 59 -19.40 7.52 23.83
CA SER A 59 -19.08 6.11 23.60
C SER A 59 -17.95 5.57 24.49
N GLN A 60 -17.14 6.44 25.11
CA GLN A 60 -16.10 6.06 26.07
C GLN A 60 -16.58 5.97 27.54
N ALA A 61 -17.87 6.19 27.80
CA ALA A 61 -18.45 6.08 29.14
C ALA A 61 -18.24 4.68 29.76
N GLN A 62 -18.41 4.59 31.08
CA GLN A 62 -18.48 3.28 31.76
C GLN A 62 -19.68 2.47 31.24
N LEU A 63 -19.69 1.16 31.51
CA LEU A 63 -20.75 0.27 31.02
C LEU A 63 -22.14 0.76 31.45
N LEU A 64 -22.28 1.18 32.70
CA LEU A 64 -23.49 1.79 33.24
C LEU A 64 -23.15 3.15 33.84
N THR A 65 -23.87 4.18 33.44
CA THR A 65 -23.69 5.55 33.93
C THR A 65 -25.00 6.17 34.36
N GLN A 66 -24.92 7.21 35.19
CA GLN A 66 -26.04 8.09 35.50
C GLN A 66 -25.64 9.51 35.10
N ASP A 67 -26.44 10.14 34.24
CA ASP A 67 -26.24 11.56 33.92
C ASP A 67 -26.73 12.41 35.10
N PRO A 68 -26.02 13.46 35.52
CA PRO A 68 -26.51 14.39 36.55
C PRO A 68 -27.85 15.05 36.20
N ALA A 69 -28.18 15.18 34.91
CA ALA A 69 -29.47 15.69 34.45
C ALA A 69 -30.61 14.66 34.51
N ASP A 70 -30.27 13.37 34.65
CA ASP A 70 -31.24 12.29 34.74
C ASP A 70 -31.81 12.18 36.17
N GLY A 71 -33.06 11.72 36.29
CA GLY A 71 -33.64 11.37 37.59
C GLY A 71 -32.84 10.28 38.31
N PRO A 72 -33.01 10.12 39.64
CA PRO A 72 -32.20 9.20 40.46
C PRO A 72 -32.26 7.73 40.00
N SER A 73 -33.35 7.35 39.32
CA SER A 73 -33.63 5.97 38.87
C SER A 73 -33.22 5.68 37.43
N ILE A 74 -32.90 6.70 36.63
CA ILE A 74 -32.52 6.50 35.23
C ILE A 74 -31.05 6.12 35.19
N ARG A 75 -30.77 5.09 34.38
CA ARG A 75 -29.43 4.59 34.11
C ARG A 75 -29.25 4.56 32.60
N ARG A 76 -28.02 4.76 32.14
CA ARG A 76 -27.66 4.69 30.73
C ARG A 76 -26.68 3.55 30.51
N LEU A 77 -26.96 2.71 29.53
CA LEU A 77 -26.11 1.59 29.16
C LEU A 77 -25.23 1.95 27.96
N ASN A 78 -23.92 1.80 28.11
CA ASN A 78 -23.00 1.93 26.99
C ASN A 78 -23.00 0.66 26.14
N ILE A 79 -23.88 0.62 25.14
CA ILE A 79 -24.01 -0.52 24.21
C ILE A 79 -22.72 -0.77 23.42
N ALA A 80 -21.99 0.29 23.04
CA ALA A 80 -20.71 0.19 22.34
C ALA A 80 -19.70 -0.60 23.17
N ARG A 81 -19.54 -0.22 24.43
CA ARG A 81 -18.63 -0.90 25.35
C ARG A 81 -19.04 -2.34 25.61
N LEU A 82 -20.34 -2.61 25.75
CA LEU A 82 -20.85 -3.97 25.96
C LEU A 82 -20.50 -4.87 24.77
N ILE A 83 -20.72 -4.39 23.54
CA ILE A 83 -20.41 -5.12 22.31
C ILE A 83 -18.90 -5.34 22.19
N MET A 84 -18.08 -4.30 22.31
CA MET A 84 -16.61 -4.42 22.20
C MET A 84 -16.03 -5.37 23.25
N MET A 85 -16.52 -5.34 24.49
CA MET A 85 -16.08 -6.29 25.53
C MET A 85 -16.48 -7.74 25.24
N TYR A 86 -17.56 -7.95 24.48
CA TYR A 86 -18.03 -9.27 24.09
C TYR A 86 -17.24 -9.80 22.89
N THR A 87 -17.09 -9.01 21.83
CA THR A 87 -16.37 -9.38 20.60
C THR A 87 -14.89 -9.63 20.85
N ARG A 88 -14.26 -8.93 21.80
CA ARG A 88 -12.84 -9.11 22.16
C ARG A 88 -12.42 -10.54 22.49
N LYS A 89 -13.38 -11.40 22.85
CA LYS A 89 -13.12 -12.83 23.12
C LYS A 89 -12.89 -13.67 21.86
N PHE A 90 -13.39 -13.22 20.71
CA PHE A 90 -13.41 -14.00 19.46
C PHE A 90 -13.13 -13.17 18.20
N GLU A 91 -12.90 -11.85 18.28
CA GLU A 91 -12.71 -11.01 17.10
C GLU A 91 -11.47 -11.40 16.27
N VAL A 92 -10.46 -11.99 16.92
CA VAL A 92 -9.27 -12.54 16.24
C VAL A 92 -9.54 -13.92 15.62
N THR A 93 -10.41 -14.74 16.21
CA THR A 93 -10.69 -16.11 15.73
C THR A 93 -11.83 -16.17 14.72
N ASP A 94 -12.82 -15.30 14.89
CA ASP A 94 -14.10 -15.29 14.19
C ASP A 94 -14.47 -13.86 13.77
N ALA A 95 -13.60 -13.24 12.95
CA ALA A 95 -13.74 -11.84 12.53
C ALA A 95 -15.07 -11.55 11.83
N ARG A 96 -15.63 -12.50 11.07
CA ARG A 96 -16.94 -12.35 10.42
C ARG A 96 -18.08 -12.20 11.42
N GLU A 97 -18.02 -12.96 12.52
CA GLU A 97 -19.04 -12.86 13.56
C GLU A 97 -18.89 -11.55 14.31
N ALA A 98 -17.66 -11.13 14.64
CA ALA A 98 -17.41 -9.85 15.31
C ALA A 98 -17.92 -8.67 14.46
N LEU A 99 -17.73 -8.72 13.15
CA LEU A 99 -18.23 -7.72 12.21
C LEU A 99 -19.76 -7.56 12.28
N GLN A 100 -20.51 -8.66 12.42
CA GLN A 100 -21.98 -8.61 12.58
C GLN A 100 -22.38 -7.87 13.86
N TYR A 101 -21.65 -8.06 14.95
CA TYR A 101 -21.89 -7.31 16.18
C TYR A 101 -21.56 -5.82 16.03
N PHE A 102 -20.47 -5.47 15.32
CA PHE A 102 -20.11 -4.08 15.08
C PHE A 102 -21.14 -3.34 14.22
N TYR A 103 -21.89 -4.02 13.36
CA TYR A 103 -22.96 -3.39 12.57
C TYR A 103 -24.03 -2.68 13.43
N PHE A 104 -24.27 -3.14 14.66
CA PHE A 104 -25.16 -2.46 15.60
C PHE A 104 -24.63 -1.09 16.05
N LEU A 105 -23.36 -0.80 15.84
CA LEU A 105 -22.71 0.47 16.18
C LEU A 105 -22.78 1.52 15.05
N ARG A 106 -23.40 1.20 13.91
CA ARG A 106 -23.45 2.03 12.69
C ARG A 106 -24.00 3.45 12.87
N ASN A 107 -24.82 3.67 13.91
CA ASN A 107 -25.43 4.97 14.20
C ASN A 107 -24.72 5.73 15.33
N LEU A 108 -23.68 5.15 15.93
CA LEU A 108 -22.92 5.75 17.01
C LEU A 108 -21.67 6.43 16.46
N LYS A 109 -21.21 7.43 17.21
CA LYS A 109 -20.00 8.18 16.87
C LYS A 109 -18.93 8.04 17.95
N THR A 110 -17.68 8.07 17.52
CA THR A 110 -16.53 8.27 18.40
C THR A 110 -16.55 9.69 18.98
N PRO A 111 -15.74 9.98 20.03
CA PRO A 111 -15.56 11.35 20.51
C PRO A 111 -15.00 12.31 19.45
N SER A 112 -14.25 11.79 18.47
CA SER A 112 -13.77 12.54 17.29
C SER A 112 -14.88 12.86 16.27
N GLY A 113 -16.07 12.27 16.42
CA GLY A 113 -17.20 12.44 15.51
C GLY A 113 -17.25 11.46 14.34
N GLU A 114 -16.30 10.52 14.28
CA GLU A 114 -16.23 9.45 13.28
C GLU A 114 -17.28 8.37 13.58
N ASN A 115 -17.68 7.63 12.55
CA ASN A 115 -18.64 6.55 12.73
C ASN A 115 -17.98 5.37 13.46
N LEU A 116 -18.55 4.95 14.59
CA LEU A 116 -17.95 3.94 15.46
C LEU A 116 -17.86 2.56 14.77
N PHE A 117 -18.84 2.21 13.93
CA PHE A 117 -18.78 0.99 13.13
C PHE A 117 -17.54 0.99 12.24
N LEU A 118 -17.26 2.11 11.56
CA LEU A 118 -16.11 2.20 10.66
C LEU A 118 -14.78 2.09 11.42
N SER A 119 -14.68 2.76 12.58
CA SER A 119 -13.50 2.63 13.44
C SER A 119 -13.28 1.18 13.91
N CYS A 120 -14.34 0.48 14.33
CA CYS A 120 -14.24 -0.93 14.73
C CYS A 120 -13.88 -1.86 13.55
N VAL A 121 -14.42 -1.61 12.36
CA VAL A 121 -14.06 -2.36 11.14
C VAL A 121 -12.57 -2.15 10.81
N SER A 122 -12.10 -0.91 10.86
CA SER A 122 -10.69 -0.59 10.62
C SER A 122 -9.77 -1.30 11.61
N GLU A 123 -10.09 -1.24 12.91
CA GLU A 123 -9.33 -1.93 13.94
C GLU A 123 -9.34 -3.45 13.72
N LEU A 124 -10.51 -4.05 13.46
CA LEU A 124 -10.67 -5.48 13.20
C LEU A 124 -9.83 -5.95 12.01
N VAL A 125 -9.91 -5.25 10.88
CA VAL A 125 -9.16 -5.59 9.66
C VAL A 125 -7.65 -5.48 9.91
N LEU A 126 -7.20 -4.45 10.62
CA LEU A 126 -5.79 -4.21 10.91
C LEU A 126 -5.21 -5.23 11.90
N GLU A 127 -6.00 -5.69 12.88
CA GLU A 127 -5.58 -6.69 13.86
C GLU A 127 -5.55 -8.10 13.27
N THR A 128 -6.58 -8.47 12.50
CA THR A 128 -6.71 -9.82 11.92
C THR A 128 -5.87 -9.99 10.66
N ARG A 129 -5.61 -8.90 9.93
CA ARG A 129 -5.04 -8.89 8.56
C ARG A 129 -5.84 -9.71 7.56
N GLU A 130 -7.11 -9.97 7.82
CA GLU A 130 -8.01 -10.70 6.92
C GLU A 130 -8.70 -9.77 5.91
N PHE A 131 -7.90 -8.94 5.21
CA PHE A 131 -8.38 -7.92 4.27
C PHE A 131 -9.32 -8.50 3.20
N ASP A 132 -8.88 -9.54 2.49
CA ASP A 132 -9.65 -10.19 1.43
C ASP A 132 -11.00 -10.73 1.91
N MET A 133 -11.04 -11.26 3.12
CA MET A 133 -12.22 -11.93 3.66
C MET A 133 -13.24 -10.90 4.20
N LEU A 134 -12.77 -9.83 4.82
CA LEU A 134 -13.62 -8.80 5.41
C LEU A 134 -14.04 -7.76 4.37
N LEU A 135 -13.11 -7.25 3.57
CA LEU A 135 -13.32 -6.16 2.62
C LEU A 135 -13.47 -6.62 1.17
N GLY A 136 -13.16 -7.88 0.86
CA GLY A 136 -13.20 -8.40 -0.51
C GLY A 136 -11.86 -8.23 -1.22
N ARG A 137 -11.80 -8.69 -2.47
CA ARG A 137 -10.59 -8.66 -3.29
C ARG A 137 -10.90 -8.39 -4.75
N LEU A 138 -9.93 -7.86 -5.48
CA LEU A 138 -10.01 -7.75 -6.94
C LEU A 138 -9.46 -9.02 -7.59
N GLU A 139 -10.21 -9.57 -8.52
CA GLU A 139 -9.77 -10.67 -9.38
C GLU A 139 -8.97 -10.12 -10.58
N LYS A 140 -8.33 -11.02 -11.34
CA LYS A 140 -7.49 -10.63 -12.49
C LYS A 140 -8.26 -9.93 -13.62
N ASP A 141 -9.53 -10.27 -13.77
CA ASP A 141 -10.46 -9.62 -14.71
C ASP A 141 -10.93 -8.24 -14.22
N GLY A 142 -10.46 -7.81 -13.04
CA GLY A 142 -10.86 -6.58 -12.35
C GLY A 142 -12.25 -6.62 -11.75
N SER A 143 -12.93 -7.77 -11.77
CA SER A 143 -14.15 -7.96 -11.00
C SER A 143 -13.82 -7.98 -9.51
N ARG A 144 -14.68 -7.36 -8.70
CA ARG A 144 -14.54 -7.37 -7.24
C ARG A 144 -15.28 -8.57 -6.67
N LYS A 145 -14.57 -9.46 -6.00
CA LYS A 145 -15.17 -10.49 -5.17
C LYS A 145 -15.59 -9.87 -3.82
N PRO A 146 -16.87 -9.97 -3.43
CA PRO A 146 -17.37 -9.37 -2.21
C PRO A 146 -16.75 -10.02 -0.96
N GLY A 147 -16.52 -9.19 0.05
CA GLY A 147 -16.13 -9.60 1.40
C GLY A 147 -17.32 -9.68 2.35
N ALA A 148 -17.03 -9.93 3.63
CA ALA A 148 -18.05 -9.98 4.68
C ALA A 148 -18.80 -8.64 4.85
N ILE A 149 -18.14 -7.51 4.57
CA ILE A 149 -18.74 -6.19 4.74
C ILE A 149 -19.85 -5.87 3.71
N ASP A 150 -19.81 -6.50 2.54
CA ASP A 150 -20.78 -6.29 1.47
C ASP A 150 -22.20 -6.72 1.88
N TRP A 151 -22.31 -7.66 2.83
CA TRP A 151 -23.59 -8.15 3.36
C TRP A 151 -24.41 -7.06 4.07
N PHE A 152 -23.77 -5.98 4.51
CA PHE A 152 -24.44 -4.91 5.23
C PHE A 152 -25.06 -3.84 4.32
N HIS A 153 -24.92 -3.97 2.99
CA HIS A 153 -25.41 -3.03 1.98
C HIS A 153 -25.06 -1.55 2.27
N GLN A 154 -23.92 -1.32 2.95
CA GLN A 154 -23.37 0.00 3.17
C GLN A 154 -22.44 0.39 2.01
N ASP A 155 -22.02 1.65 2.00
CA ASP A 155 -21.06 2.21 1.05
C ASP A 155 -19.66 1.61 1.27
N THR A 156 -19.49 0.37 0.80
CA THR A 156 -18.29 -0.46 1.02
C THR A 156 -17.03 0.21 0.46
N GLN A 157 -17.19 1.02 -0.59
CA GLN A 157 -16.10 1.80 -1.16
C GLN A 157 -15.54 2.79 -0.14
N LYS A 158 -16.39 3.60 0.49
CA LYS A 158 -15.97 4.54 1.54
C LYS A 158 -15.37 3.85 2.76
N ILE A 159 -15.91 2.69 3.14
CA ILE A 159 -15.35 1.93 4.26
C ILE A 159 -13.94 1.45 3.91
N THR A 160 -13.79 0.86 2.73
CA THR A 160 -12.49 0.36 2.25
C THR A 160 -11.47 1.49 2.15
N GLU A 161 -11.88 2.67 1.67
CA GLU A 161 -11.00 3.85 1.60
C GLU A 161 -10.58 4.36 2.98
N MET A 162 -11.48 4.37 3.97
CA MET A 162 -11.12 4.71 5.35
C MET A 162 -10.10 3.72 5.92
N VAL A 163 -10.34 2.41 5.73
CA VAL A 163 -9.39 1.38 6.19
C VAL A 163 -8.06 1.51 5.45
N ALA A 164 -8.05 1.87 4.16
CA ALA A 164 -6.83 2.14 3.40
C ALA A 164 -6.03 3.30 4.01
N SER A 165 -6.71 4.39 4.37
CA SER A 165 -6.10 5.56 5.04
C SER A 165 -5.49 5.18 6.39
N ASP A 166 -6.20 4.41 7.21
CA ASP A 166 -5.68 3.96 8.51
C ASP A 166 -4.50 2.97 8.36
N THR A 167 -4.55 2.14 7.32
CA THR A 167 -3.48 1.21 6.93
C THR A 167 -2.22 1.97 6.49
N GLU A 168 -2.39 3.03 5.69
CA GLU A 168 -1.33 3.97 5.29
C GLU A 168 -0.72 4.67 6.52
N ALA A 169 -1.57 5.16 7.44
CA ALA A 169 -1.14 5.84 8.67
C ALA A 169 -0.33 4.91 9.62
N LYS A 170 -0.63 3.61 9.64
CA LYS A 170 0.15 2.59 10.36
C LYS A 170 1.45 2.19 9.65
N GLY A 171 1.72 2.71 8.45
CA GLY A 171 2.93 2.43 7.68
C GLY A 171 2.89 1.11 6.88
N MET A 172 1.72 0.47 6.77
CA MET A 172 1.54 -0.76 5.99
C MET A 172 1.24 -0.42 4.53
N PHE A 173 2.21 0.18 3.83
CA PHE A 173 1.99 0.80 2.52
C PHE A 173 1.55 -0.18 1.42
N GLU A 174 2.03 -1.43 1.44
CA GLU A 174 1.67 -2.42 0.42
C GLU A 174 0.20 -2.85 0.52
N ASP A 175 -0.28 -3.06 1.75
CA ASP A 175 -1.68 -3.36 2.02
C ASP A 175 -2.56 -2.14 1.67
N ALA A 176 -2.09 -0.93 2.00
CA ALA A 176 -2.79 0.30 1.64
C ALA A 176 -2.97 0.45 0.12
N VAL A 177 -1.96 0.10 -0.69
CA VAL A 177 -2.08 0.11 -2.16
C VAL A 177 -3.20 -0.81 -2.62
N MET A 178 -3.27 -2.04 -2.09
CA MET A 178 -4.32 -3.00 -2.47
C MET A 178 -5.71 -2.49 -2.07
N LEU A 179 -5.82 -1.86 -0.89
CA LEU A 179 -7.10 -1.32 -0.42
C LEU A 179 -7.56 -0.08 -1.19
N TYR A 180 -6.64 0.82 -1.57
CA TYR A 180 -6.98 1.96 -2.41
C TYR A 180 -7.38 1.54 -3.83
N ASP A 181 -6.73 0.49 -4.37
CA ASP A 181 -7.14 -0.11 -5.65
C ASP A 181 -8.54 -0.75 -5.52
N LEU A 182 -8.79 -1.48 -4.43
CA LEU A 182 -10.09 -2.07 -4.13
C LEU A 182 -11.22 -1.02 -3.95
N SER A 183 -10.90 0.16 -3.40
CA SER A 183 -11.84 1.27 -3.25
C SER A 183 -11.93 2.19 -4.48
N GLN A 184 -11.30 1.81 -5.61
CA GLN A 184 -11.25 2.58 -6.85
C GLN A 184 -10.57 3.97 -6.72
N ASN A 185 -9.85 4.23 -5.63
CA ASN A 185 -9.03 5.42 -5.51
C ASN A 185 -7.67 5.19 -6.22
N HIS A 186 -7.75 5.13 -7.55
CA HIS A 186 -6.62 4.82 -8.42
C HIS A 186 -5.45 5.82 -8.27
N GLU A 187 -5.75 7.10 -8.01
CA GLU A 187 -4.72 8.13 -7.81
C GLU A 187 -3.86 7.81 -6.59
N LYS A 188 -4.49 7.53 -5.44
CA LYS A 188 -3.76 7.17 -4.22
C LYS A 188 -2.99 5.87 -4.40
N ALA A 189 -3.62 4.84 -4.98
CA ALA A 189 -2.98 3.55 -5.24
C ALA A 189 -1.71 3.71 -6.10
N LEU A 190 -1.80 4.44 -7.21
CA LEU A 190 -0.64 4.69 -8.08
C LEU A 190 0.42 5.57 -7.41
N SER A 191 0.02 6.60 -6.67
CA SER A 191 0.97 7.47 -5.97
C SER A 191 1.82 6.71 -4.94
N LEU A 192 1.20 5.76 -4.22
CA LEU A 192 1.87 4.95 -3.21
C LEU A 192 2.75 3.88 -3.85
N ILE A 193 2.26 3.17 -4.88
CA ILE A 193 3.09 2.16 -5.55
C ILE A 193 4.29 2.80 -6.25
N ASN A 194 4.16 4.01 -6.83
CA ASN A 194 5.29 4.74 -7.41
C ASN A 194 6.39 5.02 -6.37
N LYS A 195 5.99 5.44 -5.16
CA LYS A 195 6.92 5.65 -4.04
C LYS A 195 7.58 4.37 -3.57
N LEU A 196 6.88 3.24 -3.59
CA LEU A 196 7.43 1.95 -3.21
C LEU A 196 8.38 1.40 -4.28
N LEU A 197 7.98 1.44 -5.56
CA LEU A 197 8.78 0.98 -6.69
C LEU A 197 10.09 1.76 -6.84
N SER A 198 10.06 3.09 -6.70
CA SER A 198 11.27 3.91 -6.83
C SER A 198 12.36 3.59 -5.79
N GLN A 199 12.00 2.97 -4.67
CA GLN A 199 12.95 2.54 -3.64
C GLN A 199 13.66 1.22 -3.98
N VAL A 200 13.02 0.38 -4.80
CA VAL A 200 13.47 -0.99 -5.07
C VAL A 200 13.87 -1.24 -6.52
N VAL A 201 13.61 -0.27 -7.42
CA VAL A 201 13.72 -0.45 -8.88
C VAL A 201 15.07 -1.02 -9.32
N ALA A 202 16.16 -0.54 -8.72
CA ALA A 202 17.54 -0.90 -9.06
C ALA A 202 18.05 -2.17 -8.36
N SER A 203 17.30 -2.71 -7.39
CA SER A 203 17.71 -3.91 -6.66
C SER A 203 17.67 -5.15 -7.57
N PRO A 204 18.54 -6.15 -7.35
CA PRO A 204 18.53 -7.36 -8.16
C PRO A 204 17.23 -8.16 -8.01
N PRO A 205 16.77 -8.86 -9.05
CA PRO A 205 15.62 -9.76 -8.96
C PRO A 205 15.98 -10.94 -8.04
N SER A 206 15.17 -11.16 -7.02
CA SER A 206 15.27 -12.33 -6.16
C SER A 206 13.87 -12.88 -5.90
N PRO A 207 13.65 -14.20 -6.03
CA PRO A 207 12.39 -14.79 -5.62
C PRO A 207 12.16 -14.45 -4.14
N GLN A 208 10.94 -14.01 -3.81
CA GLN A 208 10.53 -13.52 -2.47
C GLN A 208 11.05 -12.15 -2.03
N SER A 209 11.79 -11.40 -2.85
CA SER A 209 12.15 -10.03 -2.46
C SER A 209 10.95 -9.09 -2.50
N THR A 210 11.00 -8.03 -1.70
CA THR A 210 10.03 -6.93 -1.73
C THR A 210 9.88 -6.37 -3.15
N ARG A 211 10.99 -6.26 -3.90
CA ARG A 211 10.98 -5.84 -5.31
C ARG A 211 10.08 -6.74 -6.15
N ASN A 212 10.22 -8.06 -6.05
CA ASN A 212 9.43 -8.99 -6.86
C ASN A 212 7.93 -8.93 -6.51
N ARG A 213 7.59 -8.81 -5.23
CA ARG A 213 6.21 -8.64 -4.79
C ARG A 213 5.60 -7.34 -5.32
N LEU A 214 6.31 -6.22 -5.19
CA LEU A 214 5.87 -4.92 -5.68
C LEU A 214 5.77 -4.88 -7.22
N ALA A 215 6.74 -5.47 -7.93
CA ALA A 215 6.71 -5.56 -9.39
C ALA A 215 5.51 -6.42 -9.86
N SER A 216 5.27 -7.57 -9.21
CA SER A 216 4.11 -8.40 -9.50
C SER A 216 2.79 -7.65 -9.25
N LEU A 217 2.69 -6.91 -8.14
CA LEU A 217 1.53 -6.08 -7.84
C LEU A 217 1.32 -5.00 -8.92
N ALA A 218 2.38 -4.30 -9.30
CA ALA A 218 2.36 -3.26 -10.32
C ALA A 218 1.97 -3.79 -11.71
N ILE A 219 2.50 -4.94 -12.12
CA ILE A 219 2.13 -5.56 -13.40
C ILE A 219 0.64 -5.92 -13.41
N ASN A 220 0.13 -6.54 -12.34
CA ASN A 220 -1.29 -6.86 -12.24
C ASN A 220 -2.18 -5.60 -12.29
N MET A 221 -1.75 -4.49 -11.66
CA MET A 221 -2.45 -3.20 -11.75
C MET A 221 -2.42 -2.63 -13.16
N ALA A 222 -1.26 -2.66 -13.84
CA ALA A 222 -1.10 -2.16 -15.21
C ALA A 222 -1.98 -2.92 -16.21
N GLU A 223 -2.03 -4.25 -16.12
CA GLU A 223 -2.90 -5.09 -16.96
C GLU A 223 -4.38 -4.73 -16.78
N ARG A 224 -4.84 -4.55 -15.54
CA ARG A 224 -6.21 -4.13 -15.25
C ARG A 224 -6.52 -2.73 -15.74
N TYR A 225 -5.64 -1.77 -15.46
CA TYR A 225 -5.85 -0.37 -15.82
C TYR A 225 -5.80 -0.15 -17.33
N SER A 226 -5.02 -0.94 -18.06
CA SER A 226 -5.01 -0.91 -19.53
C SER A 226 -6.29 -1.48 -20.16
N THR A 227 -6.98 -2.40 -19.49
CA THR A 227 -8.17 -3.08 -20.02
C THR A 227 -9.48 -2.41 -19.61
N LEU A 228 -9.58 -1.97 -18.36
CA LEU A 228 -10.79 -1.39 -17.76
C LEU A 228 -10.77 0.14 -17.70
N GLY A 229 -9.61 0.75 -17.87
CA GLY A 229 -9.39 2.18 -17.63
C GLY A 229 -9.14 2.48 -16.14
N HIS A 230 -8.77 3.74 -15.87
CA HIS A 230 -8.49 4.23 -14.53
C HIS A 230 -8.78 5.74 -14.43
N GLU A 231 -8.98 6.23 -13.21
CA GLU A 231 -9.30 7.64 -12.92
C GLU A 231 -8.09 8.45 -12.43
N ALA A 232 -6.91 7.84 -12.39
CA ALA A 232 -5.69 8.50 -11.95
C ALA A 232 -5.23 9.61 -12.93
N SER A 233 -4.52 10.59 -12.39
CA SER A 233 -3.99 11.71 -13.14
C SER A 233 -2.98 11.24 -14.20
N PRO A 234 -2.90 11.95 -15.36
CA PRO A 234 -1.95 11.60 -16.41
C PRO A 234 -0.49 11.63 -15.94
N MET A 235 -0.15 12.48 -14.97
CA MET A 235 1.22 12.56 -14.46
C MET A 235 1.58 11.33 -13.62
N THR A 236 0.75 10.98 -12.63
CA THR A 236 0.97 9.81 -11.76
C THR A 236 1.02 8.51 -12.57
N THR A 237 0.16 8.41 -13.58
CA THR A 237 0.12 7.29 -14.52
C THR A 237 1.38 7.20 -15.38
N LYS A 238 1.87 8.33 -15.92
CA LYS A 238 3.13 8.36 -16.69
C LYS A 238 4.33 7.94 -15.84
N THR A 239 4.41 8.42 -14.60
CA THR A 239 5.44 7.99 -13.65
C THR A 239 5.37 6.49 -13.40
N PHE A 240 4.17 5.94 -13.26
CA PHE A 240 3.96 4.51 -13.01
C PHE A 240 4.46 3.63 -14.15
N TYR A 241 4.05 3.91 -15.39
CA TYR A 241 4.53 3.15 -16.54
C TYR A 241 6.03 3.33 -16.79
N LEU A 242 6.55 4.54 -16.57
CA LEU A 242 7.99 4.77 -16.64
C LEU A 242 8.74 3.92 -15.59
N LEU A 243 8.25 3.81 -14.36
CA LEU A 243 8.86 2.94 -13.35
C LEU A 243 8.81 1.46 -13.75
N LEU A 244 7.73 0.99 -14.39
CA LEU A 244 7.65 -0.39 -14.93
C LEU A 244 8.69 -0.62 -16.03
N ASP A 245 8.88 0.34 -16.94
CA ASP A 245 9.92 0.27 -17.97
C ASP A 245 11.32 0.21 -17.32
N LEU A 246 11.54 0.99 -16.25
CA LEU A 246 12.80 0.97 -15.50
C LEU A 246 13.03 -0.36 -14.77
N ILE A 247 11.99 -1.00 -14.22
CA ILE A 247 12.11 -2.36 -13.64
C ILE A 247 12.59 -3.34 -14.71
N THR A 248 11.97 -3.30 -15.89
CA THR A 248 12.34 -4.15 -17.03
C THR A 248 13.78 -3.89 -17.46
N PHE A 249 14.19 -2.62 -17.53
CA PHE A 249 15.57 -2.23 -17.82
C PHE A 249 16.55 -2.82 -16.79
N PHE A 250 16.29 -2.67 -15.49
CA PHE A 250 17.17 -3.23 -14.48
C PHE A 250 17.18 -4.77 -14.53
N ASP A 251 16.07 -5.43 -14.83
CA ASP A 251 16.05 -6.89 -15.01
C ASP A 251 16.97 -7.34 -16.14
N LEU A 252 16.93 -6.66 -17.30
CA LEU A 252 17.84 -6.92 -18.41
C LEU A 252 19.31 -6.65 -18.03
N CYS A 253 19.57 -5.58 -17.24
CA CYS A 253 20.90 -5.30 -16.71
C CYS A 253 21.44 -6.46 -15.85
N HIS A 254 20.63 -6.97 -14.94
CA HIS A 254 21.02 -8.05 -14.03
C HIS A 254 21.15 -9.41 -14.75
N GLN A 255 20.38 -9.64 -15.82
CA GLN A 255 20.48 -10.83 -16.66
C GLN A 255 21.71 -10.81 -17.59
N GLY A 256 22.36 -9.66 -17.75
CA GLY A 256 23.48 -9.49 -18.68
C GLY A 256 23.06 -9.32 -20.14
N ALA A 257 21.77 -9.04 -20.41
CA ALA A 257 21.25 -8.74 -21.74
C ALA A 257 21.57 -7.28 -22.14
N VAL A 258 22.86 -7.00 -22.35
CA VAL A 258 23.41 -5.64 -22.50
C VAL A 258 22.84 -4.89 -23.71
N ASP A 259 22.60 -5.59 -24.83
CA ASP A 259 22.05 -4.99 -26.05
C ASP A 259 20.59 -4.56 -25.88
N GLU A 260 19.74 -5.44 -25.37
CA GLU A 260 18.32 -5.18 -25.12
C GLU A 260 18.13 -4.07 -24.08
N ALA A 261 18.93 -4.08 -23.01
CA ALA A 261 18.89 -3.04 -21.99
C ALA A 261 19.22 -1.65 -22.56
N LEU A 262 20.20 -1.56 -23.46
CA LEU A 262 20.59 -0.29 -24.08
C LEU A 262 19.52 0.23 -25.05
N GLU A 263 18.91 -0.65 -25.85
CA GLU A 263 17.82 -0.26 -26.75
C GLU A 263 16.57 0.19 -25.97
N LEU A 264 16.23 -0.49 -24.88
CA LEU A 264 15.15 -0.05 -24.00
C LEU A 264 15.46 1.33 -23.39
N MET A 265 16.68 1.57 -22.91
CA MET A 265 17.08 2.88 -22.36
C MET A 265 17.01 4.00 -23.41
N LYS A 266 17.37 3.73 -24.67
CA LYS A 266 17.18 4.67 -25.79
C LYS A 266 15.71 4.99 -26.04
N GLY A 267 14.84 3.99 -25.96
CA GLY A 267 13.39 4.14 -26.09
C GLY A 267 12.76 4.98 -24.98
N ILE A 268 13.22 4.78 -23.73
CA ILE A 268 12.76 5.51 -22.55
C ILE A 268 13.07 7.01 -22.64
N LYS A 269 14.12 7.41 -23.39
CA LYS A 269 14.46 8.82 -23.64
C LYS A 269 14.69 9.64 -22.34
N LEU A 270 15.14 8.98 -21.27
CA LEU A 270 15.46 9.64 -20.00
C LEU A 270 16.89 10.19 -19.99
N LEU A 271 17.84 9.44 -20.56
CA LEU A 271 19.26 9.80 -20.63
C LEU A 271 19.63 10.34 -22.02
N PRO A 272 20.59 11.28 -22.11
CA PRO A 272 21.11 11.77 -23.39
C PRO A 272 22.04 10.75 -24.03
N PHE A 273 21.79 10.43 -25.30
CA PHE A 273 22.64 9.54 -26.08
C PHE A 273 23.67 10.27 -26.94
N ALA A 274 23.45 11.55 -27.20
CA ALA A 274 24.32 12.43 -27.97
C ALA A 274 24.57 13.73 -27.19
N PRO A 275 25.73 14.39 -27.36
CA PRO A 275 26.05 15.62 -26.63
C PRO A 275 25.04 16.76 -26.89
N GLU A 276 24.43 16.80 -28.06
CA GLU A 276 23.42 17.81 -28.44
C GLU A 276 22.10 17.63 -27.65
N GLU A 277 21.83 16.43 -27.14
CA GLU A 277 20.61 16.17 -26.35
C GLU A 277 20.72 16.62 -24.90
N VAL A 278 21.93 16.88 -24.39
CA VAL A 278 22.17 17.06 -22.95
C VAL A 278 21.34 18.21 -22.38
N ASP A 279 21.40 19.40 -22.99
CA ASP A 279 20.65 20.56 -22.52
C ASP A 279 19.14 20.32 -22.50
N HIS A 280 18.64 19.65 -23.55
CA HIS A 280 17.22 19.30 -23.66
C HIS A 280 16.80 18.30 -22.57
N ARG A 281 17.61 17.28 -22.29
CA ARG A 281 17.35 16.30 -21.21
C ARG A 281 17.43 16.95 -19.82
N VAL A 282 18.38 17.85 -19.59
CA VAL A 282 18.50 18.59 -18.32
C VAL A 282 17.29 19.50 -18.08
N ASN A 283 16.76 20.13 -19.14
CA ASN A 283 15.55 20.93 -19.01
C ASN A 283 14.32 20.07 -18.72
N ASN A 284 14.15 18.95 -19.42
CA ASN A 284 13.05 18.01 -19.18
C ASN A 284 13.13 17.36 -17.80
N PHE A 285 14.33 17.23 -17.24
CA PHE A 285 14.54 16.65 -15.91
C PHE A 285 13.76 17.37 -14.80
N LYS A 286 13.57 18.69 -14.94
CA LYS A 286 12.79 19.51 -14.00
C LYS A 286 11.31 19.11 -13.95
N HIS A 287 10.80 18.42 -14.97
CA HIS A 287 9.40 18.03 -15.06
C HIS A 287 9.12 16.59 -14.59
N TYR A 288 10.14 15.77 -14.35
CA TYR A 288 9.95 14.42 -13.80
C TYR A 288 9.56 14.47 -12.32
N SER A 289 8.81 13.46 -11.86
CA SER A 289 8.45 13.33 -10.44
C SER A 289 9.65 12.90 -9.59
N ASP A 290 9.59 13.16 -8.29
CA ASP A 290 10.69 12.85 -7.37
C ASP A 290 11.03 11.35 -7.33
N GLU A 291 10.04 10.49 -7.56
CA GLU A 291 10.23 9.04 -7.66
C GLU A 291 11.20 8.67 -8.79
N ILE A 292 11.09 9.31 -9.96
CA ILE A 292 12.00 9.08 -11.09
C ILE A 292 13.37 9.69 -10.82
N ARG A 293 13.41 10.90 -10.26
CA ARG A 293 14.68 11.58 -9.94
C ARG A 293 15.54 10.79 -8.96
N ARG A 294 14.90 10.07 -8.04
CA ARG A 294 15.56 9.19 -7.06
C ARG A 294 16.24 7.99 -7.73
N CYS A 295 15.69 7.48 -8.83
CA CYS A 295 16.26 6.35 -9.55
C CYS A 295 17.43 6.74 -10.46
N LEU A 296 17.61 8.03 -10.76
CA LEU A 296 18.61 8.50 -11.74
C LEU A 296 20.06 8.10 -11.42
N PRO A 297 20.56 8.19 -10.17
CA PRO A 297 21.94 7.78 -9.87
C PRO A 297 22.22 6.34 -10.27
N ASP A 298 21.30 5.43 -9.93
CA ASP A 298 21.42 4.01 -10.25
C ASP A 298 21.32 3.77 -11.76
N LEU A 299 20.47 4.53 -12.46
CA LEU A 299 20.34 4.45 -13.92
C LEU A 299 21.60 4.89 -14.66
N LEU A 300 22.23 5.99 -14.19
CA LEU A 300 23.49 6.46 -14.75
C LEU A 300 24.60 5.42 -14.56
N LEU A 301 24.70 4.83 -13.38
CA LEU A 301 25.70 3.79 -13.09
C LEU A 301 25.44 2.50 -13.88
N ALA A 302 24.19 2.05 -13.95
CA ALA A 302 23.82 0.85 -14.72
C ALA A 302 24.12 1.05 -16.21
N THR A 303 23.74 2.20 -16.78
CA THR A 303 24.02 2.54 -18.18
C THR A 303 25.52 2.63 -18.43
N MET A 304 26.29 3.27 -17.54
CA MET A 304 27.75 3.31 -17.65
C MET A 304 28.41 1.93 -17.61
N ASN A 305 27.94 1.03 -16.75
CA ASN A 305 28.44 -0.33 -16.67
C ASN A 305 28.11 -1.14 -17.95
N ILE A 306 26.92 -0.94 -18.53
CA ILE A 306 26.54 -1.51 -19.84
C ILE A 306 27.53 -1.07 -20.93
N LEU A 307 27.85 0.23 -20.97
CA LEU A 307 28.80 0.78 -21.94
C LEU A 307 30.21 0.24 -21.74
N LEU A 308 30.66 0.08 -20.49
CA LEU A 308 31.95 -0.52 -20.19
C LEU A 308 32.02 -1.97 -20.67
N ASN A 309 30.96 -2.74 -20.43
CA ASN A 309 30.87 -4.14 -20.85
C ASN A 309 30.89 -4.25 -22.39
N LYS A 310 30.18 -3.36 -23.10
CA LYS A 310 30.25 -3.29 -24.57
C LYS A 310 31.63 -2.90 -25.09
N TYR A 311 32.25 -1.90 -24.46
CA TYR A 311 33.60 -1.45 -24.81
C TYR A 311 34.61 -2.59 -24.67
N ASN A 312 34.59 -3.28 -23.53
CA ASN A 312 35.48 -4.43 -23.27
C ASN A 312 35.23 -5.60 -24.23
N SER A 313 33.97 -5.92 -24.53
CA SER A 313 33.62 -7.01 -25.46
C SER A 313 34.05 -6.71 -26.90
N THR A 314 33.89 -5.46 -27.32
CA THR A 314 34.32 -4.99 -28.66
C THR A 314 35.84 -5.01 -28.77
N ARG A 315 36.54 -4.57 -27.70
CA ARG A 315 38.01 -4.60 -27.63
C ARG A 315 38.57 -6.03 -27.60
N ALA A 316 37.95 -6.92 -26.82
CA ALA A 316 38.37 -8.33 -26.70
C ALA A 316 38.15 -9.13 -27.99
N SER A 317 37.10 -8.82 -28.76
CA SER A 317 36.84 -9.44 -30.07
C SER A 317 37.95 -9.18 -31.10
N GLY A 318 38.82 -8.19 -30.88
CA GLY A 318 40.01 -7.94 -31.71
C GLY A 318 41.24 -8.77 -31.33
N ALA A 319 41.30 -9.35 -30.13
CA ALA A 319 42.50 -10.03 -29.61
C ALA A 319 42.55 -11.55 -29.92
N HIS A 320 41.43 -12.17 -30.28
CA HIS A 320 41.34 -13.63 -30.46
C HIS A 320 41.47 -14.13 -31.91
N THR A 321 41.67 -13.26 -32.90
CA THR A 321 42.05 -13.70 -34.25
C THR A 321 43.57 -13.80 -34.35
N THR A 322 44.16 -14.88 -33.82
CA THR A 322 45.57 -15.29 -34.01
C THR A 322 45.86 -15.77 -35.44
N VAL A 323 45.21 -15.20 -36.45
CA VAL A 323 45.53 -15.39 -37.88
C VAL A 323 45.37 -14.06 -38.64
N ALA A 324 45.95 -12.98 -38.13
CA ALA A 324 46.19 -11.78 -38.94
C ALA A 324 47.48 -11.98 -39.77
N ARG A 325 47.40 -12.84 -40.79
CA ARG A 325 48.29 -12.77 -41.95
C ARG A 325 47.60 -11.89 -42.99
N LEU A 326 48.33 -10.88 -43.42
CA LEU A 326 48.04 -9.96 -44.54
C LEU A 326 46.92 -8.95 -44.27
N GLY A 327 47.34 -7.68 -44.20
CA GLY A 327 46.49 -6.53 -43.98
C GLY A 327 45.47 -6.28 -45.08
N LEU A 328 44.63 -5.28 -44.80
CA LEU A 328 43.49 -4.77 -45.57
C LEU A 328 42.22 -5.59 -45.38
N VAL A 329 41.47 -5.37 -44.28
CA VAL A 329 40.00 -5.15 -44.26
C VAL A 329 39.59 -4.63 -42.85
N ASP A 330 39.09 -3.38 -42.82
CA ASP A 330 38.11 -2.79 -41.89
C ASP A 330 38.36 -2.73 -40.37
N ASP A 331 39.41 -2.01 -39.95
CA ASP A 331 39.59 -1.59 -38.54
C ASP A 331 38.88 -0.24 -38.21
N GLY A 332 38.49 0.51 -39.25
CA GLY A 332 37.86 1.83 -39.11
C GLY A 332 36.46 1.79 -38.47
N GLY A 333 35.66 0.76 -38.77
CA GLY A 333 34.34 0.57 -38.16
C GLY A 333 34.39 0.27 -36.66
N LYS A 334 35.45 -0.41 -36.20
CA LYS A 334 35.64 -0.77 -34.78
C LYS A 334 36.10 0.43 -33.96
N ASP A 335 37.11 1.15 -34.43
CA ASP A 335 37.61 2.35 -33.75
C ASP A 335 36.54 3.46 -33.69
N THR A 336 35.74 3.61 -34.75
CA THR A 336 34.61 4.55 -34.74
C THR A 336 33.54 4.14 -33.73
N TYR A 337 33.24 2.85 -33.58
CA TYR A 337 32.29 2.37 -32.57
C TYR A 337 32.82 2.50 -31.13
N LEU A 338 34.10 2.21 -30.88
CA LEU A 338 34.72 2.43 -29.57
C LEU A 338 34.74 3.92 -29.19
N ASN A 339 35.02 4.80 -30.15
CA ASN A 339 34.96 6.24 -29.95
C ASN A 339 33.52 6.72 -29.71
N TYR A 340 32.53 6.11 -30.37
CA TYR A 340 31.11 6.37 -30.08
C TYR A 340 30.74 6.00 -28.63
N LEU A 341 31.16 4.82 -28.14
CA LEU A 341 30.89 4.40 -26.75
C LEU A 341 31.54 5.34 -25.73
N ARG A 342 32.80 5.74 -25.96
CA ARG A 342 33.49 6.73 -25.11
C ARG A 342 32.81 8.10 -25.13
N SER A 343 32.41 8.56 -26.32
CA SER A 343 31.69 9.81 -26.47
C SER A 343 30.38 9.77 -25.67
N HIS A 344 29.65 8.67 -25.73
CA HIS A 344 28.41 8.50 -25.00
C HIS A 344 28.64 8.45 -23.47
N ALA A 345 29.69 7.78 -22.99
CA ALA A 345 30.08 7.83 -21.58
C ALA A 345 30.36 9.28 -21.11
N ARG A 346 31.10 10.07 -21.91
CA ARG A 346 31.33 11.50 -21.62
C ARG A 346 30.05 12.32 -21.61
N THR A 347 29.12 12.04 -22.52
CA THR A 347 27.79 12.67 -22.55
C THR A 347 27.02 12.43 -21.25
N LEU A 348 27.06 11.20 -20.71
CA LEU A 348 26.43 10.88 -19.43
C LEU A 348 27.08 11.62 -18.24
N ILE A 349 28.40 11.77 -18.23
CA ILE A 349 29.11 12.55 -17.19
C ILE A 349 28.74 14.03 -17.29
N MET A 350 28.73 14.59 -18.50
CA MET A 350 28.33 15.99 -18.73
C MET A 350 26.90 16.23 -18.25
N PHE A 351 25.99 15.32 -18.59
CA PHE A 351 24.62 15.34 -18.11
C PHE A 351 24.55 15.30 -16.58
N ALA A 352 25.22 14.35 -15.93
CA ALA A 352 25.26 14.23 -14.47
C ALA A 352 25.80 15.50 -13.79
N GLY A 353 26.79 16.17 -14.38
CA GLY A 353 27.37 17.42 -13.88
C GLY A 353 26.48 18.65 -14.06
N MET A 354 25.58 18.65 -15.04
CA MET A 354 24.66 19.76 -15.35
C MET A 354 23.32 19.67 -14.61
N LEU A 355 23.08 18.60 -13.84
CA LEU A 355 21.84 18.44 -13.10
C LEU A 355 21.70 19.50 -11.99
N PRO A 356 20.50 20.06 -11.79
CA PRO A 356 20.25 21.13 -10.81
C PRO A 356 20.26 20.66 -9.35
N TYR A 357 20.54 19.37 -9.09
CA TYR A 357 20.59 18.78 -7.75
C TYR A 357 21.86 17.93 -7.60
N ARG A 358 22.34 17.79 -6.37
CA ARG A 358 23.50 16.96 -6.09
C ARG A 358 23.10 15.49 -6.09
N LEU A 359 23.66 14.74 -7.03
CA LEU A 359 23.66 13.28 -6.98
C LEU A 359 24.35 12.80 -5.67
N PRO A 360 24.05 11.59 -5.19
CA PRO A 360 24.74 10.98 -4.06
C PRO A 360 26.27 11.06 -4.24
N GLY A 361 26.99 11.37 -3.16
CA GLY A 361 28.36 11.88 -3.22
C GLY A 361 29.40 11.00 -3.93
N ASP A 362 29.15 9.70 -4.07
CA ASP A 362 30.02 8.74 -4.75
C ASP A 362 29.63 8.49 -6.21
N THR A 363 28.43 8.90 -6.66
CA THR A 363 27.92 8.61 -8.01
C THR A 363 28.85 9.24 -9.07
N ASN A 364 29.14 10.53 -8.97
CA ASN A 364 30.03 11.22 -9.92
C ASN A 364 31.44 10.62 -9.93
N VAL A 365 31.96 10.25 -8.77
CA VAL A 365 33.29 9.61 -8.65
C VAL A 365 33.30 8.27 -9.38
N ARG A 366 32.28 7.44 -9.17
CA ARG A 366 32.15 6.14 -9.86
C ARG A 366 31.95 6.29 -11.36
N LEU A 367 31.16 7.27 -11.82
CA LEU A 367 30.98 7.55 -13.25
C LEU A 367 32.33 7.89 -13.91
N VAL A 368 33.13 8.75 -13.29
CA VAL A 368 34.48 9.09 -13.78
C VAL A 368 35.42 7.88 -13.73
N GLN A 369 35.40 7.09 -12.66
CA GLN A 369 36.20 5.86 -12.58
C GLN A 369 35.88 4.89 -13.73
N ILE A 370 34.59 4.71 -14.05
CA ILE A 370 34.16 3.86 -15.16
C ILE A 370 34.62 4.43 -16.52
N GLU A 371 34.58 5.75 -16.72
CA GLU A 371 35.06 6.38 -17.96
C GLU A 371 36.58 6.27 -18.15
N VAL A 372 37.37 6.38 -17.07
CA VAL A 372 38.81 6.14 -17.12
C VAL A 372 39.13 4.70 -17.55
N LEU A 373 38.32 3.72 -17.15
CA LEU A 373 38.47 2.33 -17.61
C LEU A 373 38.17 2.16 -19.12
N MET A 374 37.45 3.08 -19.74
CA MET A 374 37.20 3.11 -21.18
C MET A 374 38.24 3.91 -21.98
N SER A 375 39.20 4.55 -21.32
CA SER A 375 40.23 5.38 -21.96
C SER A 375 41.31 4.57 -22.67
#